data_AF-A0A2D5S7J0-F1
#
_entry.id   AF-A0A2D5S7J0-F1
#
_cell.length_a   1.000
_cell.length_b   1.000
_cell.length_c   1.000
_cell.angle_alpha   90.00
_cell.angle_beta   90.00
_cell.angle_gamma   90.00
#
_symmetry.space_group_name_H-M   'P 1'
#
loop_
_entity.id
_entity.type
_entity.pdbx_description
1 polymer ?
#
loop_
_entity_poly.entity_id
_entity_poly.type
_entity_poly.pdbx_seq_one_letter_code
_entity_poly.pdbx_strand_id
1 'polypeptide(L)'
;MDWEAIPLPTGRRLSFQLASRKQSAIMKVKLRVVHGMLQNRKGDDAGVVIAIRRSSFVIGSAEDANMRCLSKAISPHHCELTLDDEQVMVRDLESETGTFLNGDPLSDIRQLKHGDRIKVGRLEFEVEFGVESDPVSQYVSDLLEEGDEEARLQRLEDPQQRQFHPTPSAAQTDAETDDAADSPPDPEKTFQRPPKKPPGKLPQPKPIVADNTVDAATASLKRIFEKEKP
;
A
#
# COMPACT_ATOMS: atom_id res chain seq x y z
N MET A 1 3.87 -51.90 -25.77
CA MET A 1 4.58 -51.54 -24.53
C MET A 1 5.58 -50.45 -24.87
N ASP A 2 5.44 -49.17 -24.61
CA ASP A 2 4.40 -48.32 -24.02
C ASP A 2 4.82 -46.91 -24.47
N TRP A 3 3.94 -46.16 -25.13
CA TRP A 3 4.16 -44.73 -25.37
C TRP A 3 2.84 -44.01 -25.08
N GLU A 4 2.53 -43.89 -23.80
CA GLU A 4 1.45 -43.01 -23.37
C GLU A 4 1.84 -41.56 -23.59
N ALA A 5 1.04 -40.86 -24.40
CA ALA A 5 1.06 -39.43 -24.53
C ALA A 5 0.72 -38.79 -23.17
N ILE A 6 1.67 -38.04 -22.60
CA ILE A 6 1.44 -37.24 -21.40
C ILE A 6 0.86 -35.88 -21.86
N PRO A 7 -0.39 -35.53 -21.50
CA PRO A 7 -0.93 -34.21 -21.81
C PRO A 7 -0.29 -33.14 -20.90
N LEU A 8 0.21 -32.07 -21.52
CA LEU A 8 0.67 -30.88 -20.80
C LEU A 8 -0.52 -30.18 -20.12
N PRO A 9 -0.43 -29.80 -18.83
CA PRO A 9 -1.49 -29.05 -18.18
C PRO A 9 -1.54 -27.62 -18.73
N THR A 10 -2.64 -27.35 -19.42
CA THR A 10 -3.38 -26.08 -19.53
C THR A 10 -2.71 -24.84 -18.93
N GLY A 11 -2.43 -23.86 -19.80
CA GLY A 11 -2.02 -22.53 -19.41
C GLY A 11 -3.03 -21.87 -18.47
N ARG A 12 -2.66 -21.75 -17.19
CA ARG A 12 -3.26 -20.77 -16.29
C ARG A 12 -2.57 -19.43 -16.55
N ARG A 13 -3.26 -18.58 -17.31
CA ARG A 13 -2.97 -17.16 -17.35
C ARG A 13 -3.28 -16.64 -15.95
N LEU A 14 -2.25 -16.41 -15.14
CA LEU A 14 -2.38 -15.63 -13.90
C LEU A 14 -2.75 -14.21 -14.34
N SER A 15 -4.05 -13.94 -14.40
CA SER A 15 -4.55 -12.58 -14.32
C SER A 15 -4.10 -12.06 -12.97
N PHE A 16 -3.01 -11.30 -12.96
CA PHE A 16 -2.77 -10.33 -11.91
C PHE A 16 -3.89 -9.31 -12.02
N GLN A 17 -5.03 -9.67 -11.44
CA GLN A 17 -6.07 -8.74 -11.10
C GLN A 17 -5.38 -7.78 -10.14
N LEU A 18 -5.04 -6.59 -10.65
CA LEU A 18 -4.66 -5.46 -9.84
C LEU A 18 -5.90 -5.19 -9.00
N ALA A 19 -6.03 -5.91 -7.88
CA ALA A 19 -7.00 -5.61 -6.87
C ALA A 19 -6.71 -4.16 -6.52
N SER A 20 -7.64 -3.28 -6.92
CA SER A 20 -7.69 -1.91 -6.44
C SER A 20 -7.39 -2.00 -4.96
N ARG A 21 -6.23 -1.47 -4.56
CA ARG A 21 -5.77 -1.48 -3.18
C ARG A 21 -6.72 -0.53 -2.45
N LYS A 22 -7.91 -1.04 -2.14
CA LYS A 22 -8.89 -0.38 -1.28
C LYS A 22 -8.10 0.11 -0.09
N GLN A 23 -8.20 1.40 0.16
CA GLN A 23 -7.59 2.04 1.32
C GLN A 23 -7.77 1.11 2.52
N SER A 24 -6.65 0.59 3.02
CA SER A 24 -6.63 -0.30 4.18
C SER A 24 -7.14 0.52 5.35
N ALA A 25 -8.42 0.33 5.68
CA ALA A 25 -9.04 1.01 6.80
C ALA A 25 -8.35 0.48 8.06
N ILE A 26 -7.69 1.36 8.81
CA ILE A 26 -7.07 0.98 10.08
C ILE A 26 -8.19 0.52 11.02
N MET A 27 -8.31 -0.79 11.24
CA MET A 27 -9.33 -1.34 12.13
C MET A 27 -9.03 -0.96 13.57
N LYS A 28 -9.87 -0.10 14.15
CA LYS A 28 -9.80 0.21 15.58
C LYS A 28 -10.64 -0.81 16.34
N VAL A 29 -9.98 -1.59 17.20
CA VAL A 29 -10.63 -2.60 18.02
C VAL A 29 -10.73 -2.09 19.45
N LYS A 30 -11.91 -2.24 20.04
CA LYS A 30 -12.19 -1.93 21.43
C LYS A 30 -12.71 -3.20 22.12
N LEU A 31 -12.24 -3.48 23.33
CA LEU A 31 -12.77 -4.53 24.17
C LEU A 31 -13.56 -3.89 25.31
N ARG A 32 -14.86 -4.16 25.37
CA ARG A 32 -15.72 -3.71 26.47
C ARG A 32 -15.83 -4.83 27.50
N VAL A 33 -15.50 -4.54 28.76
CA VAL A 33 -15.69 -5.50 29.85
C VAL A 33 -17.19 -5.61 30.15
N VAL A 34 -17.76 -6.78 29.97
CA VAL A 34 -19.17 -7.06 30.31
C VAL A 34 -19.27 -7.57 31.74
N HIS A 35 -18.36 -8.48 32.12
CA HIS A 35 -18.32 -9.06 33.46
C HIS A 35 -16.91 -9.16 34.02
N GLY A 36 -16.80 -8.94 35.33
CA GLY A 36 -15.60 -9.10 36.14
C GLY A 36 -14.86 -7.79 36.44
N MET A 37 -13.76 -7.91 37.20
CA MET A 37 -12.99 -6.76 37.71
C MET A 37 -11.57 -6.78 37.15
N LEU A 38 -11.12 -5.63 36.64
CA LEU A 38 -9.78 -5.35 36.16
C LEU A 38 -9.01 -4.56 37.22
N GLN A 39 -8.10 -5.22 37.92
CA GLN A 39 -7.39 -4.62 39.06
C GLN A 39 -6.46 -3.43 38.74
N ASN A 40 -6.25 -3.10 37.45
CA ASN A 40 -5.46 -1.93 37.03
C ASN A 40 -6.23 -0.61 37.14
N ARG A 41 -7.53 -0.64 37.48
CA ARG A 41 -8.30 0.55 37.88
C ARG A 41 -9.02 0.28 39.20
N LYS A 42 -9.09 1.29 40.05
CA LYS A 42 -9.85 1.23 41.31
C LYS A 42 -11.34 1.43 40.97
N GLY A 43 -12.14 0.37 41.01
CA GLY A 43 -13.60 0.44 40.84
C GLY A 43 -14.23 -0.86 40.31
N ASP A 44 -15.55 -0.85 40.12
CA ASP A 44 -16.24 -1.86 39.30
C ASP A 44 -15.94 -1.58 37.83
N ASP A 45 -15.26 -2.51 37.17
CA ASP A 45 -14.80 -2.33 35.78
C ASP A 45 -15.81 -2.77 34.72
N ALA A 46 -17.04 -3.13 35.14
CA ALA A 46 -18.13 -3.40 34.22
C ALA A 46 -18.41 -2.14 33.37
N GLY A 47 -18.24 -2.26 32.06
CA GLY A 47 -18.36 -1.16 31.11
C GLY A 47 -17.05 -0.43 30.76
N VAL A 48 -15.90 -0.84 31.30
CA VAL A 48 -14.60 -0.29 30.86
C VAL A 48 -14.33 -0.72 29.43
N VAL A 49 -13.97 0.25 28.59
CA VAL A 49 -13.61 0.03 27.18
C VAL A 49 -12.10 0.20 27.01
N ILE A 50 -11.45 -0.85 26.51
CA ILE A 50 -10.01 -0.91 26.28
C ILE A 50 -9.77 -0.85 24.78
N ALA A 51 -9.14 0.22 24.30
CA ALA A 51 -8.75 0.33 22.90
C ALA A 51 -7.45 -0.44 22.65
N ILE A 52 -7.48 -1.40 21.72
CA ILE A 52 -6.31 -2.11 21.26
C ILE A 52 -5.63 -1.28 20.18
N ARG A 53 -4.37 -0.90 20.41
CA ARG A 53 -3.57 -0.07 19.49
C ARG A 53 -2.40 -0.80 18.85
N ARG A 54 -2.10 -2.01 19.30
CA ARG A 54 -0.96 -2.82 18.85
C ARG A 54 -1.46 -3.95 17.95
N SER A 55 -0.61 -4.40 17.05
CA SER A 55 -0.87 -5.56 16.18
C SER A 55 -0.91 -6.88 16.95
N SER A 56 -0.20 -6.98 18.08
CA SER A 56 -0.33 -8.09 19.03
C SER A 56 -0.74 -7.51 20.40
N PHE A 57 -1.75 -8.13 20.99
CA PHE A 57 -2.28 -7.76 22.30
C PHE A 57 -2.49 -9.00 23.17
N VAL A 58 -1.61 -9.18 24.14
CA VAL A 58 -1.61 -10.33 25.06
C VAL A 58 -2.40 -10.01 26.33
N ILE A 59 -3.28 -10.93 26.70
CA ILE A 59 -4.06 -10.92 27.93
C ILE A 59 -3.53 -12.02 28.85
N GLY A 60 -3.22 -11.67 30.10
CA GLY A 60 -2.68 -12.65 31.05
C GLY A 60 -2.36 -12.05 32.42
N SER A 61 -1.88 -12.87 33.35
CA SER A 61 -1.53 -12.43 34.71
C SER A 61 -0.09 -11.93 34.85
N ALA A 62 0.76 -12.18 33.85
CA ALA A 62 2.16 -11.78 33.83
C ALA A 62 2.33 -10.26 33.75
N GLU A 63 3.53 -9.78 34.10
CA GLU A 63 3.83 -8.35 34.11
C GLU A 63 4.10 -7.77 32.72
N ASP A 64 4.47 -8.63 31.78
CA ASP A 64 4.74 -8.31 30.37
C ASP A 64 3.48 -8.39 29.48
N ALA A 65 2.36 -8.92 30.00
CA ALA A 65 1.08 -8.91 29.31
C ALA A 65 0.58 -7.47 29.07
N ASN A 66 -0.01 -7.21 27.90
CA ASN A 66 -0.55 -5.88 27.59
C ASN A 66 -1.76 -5.54 28.47
N MET A 67 -2.59 -6.54 28.77
CA MET A 67 -3.62 -6.45 29.79
C MET A 67 -3.31 -7.43 30.90
N ARG A 68 -2.91 -6.88 32.06
CA ARG A 68 -2.63 -7.64 33.27
C ARG A 68 -3.91 -7.93 34.05
N CYS A 69 -4.18 -9.21 34.29
CA CYS A 69 -5.31 -9.69 35.07
C CYS A 69 -4.83 -10.56 36.23
N LEU A 70 -4.93 -10.07 37.47
CA LEU A 70 -4.39 -10.72 38.68
C LEU A 70 -5.29 -11.87 39.23
N SER A 71 -6.06 -12.53 38.37
CA SER A 71 -6.93 -13.63 38.77
C SER A 71 -6.20 -14.96 38.70
N LYS A 72 -6.36 -15.82 39.72
CA LYS A 72 -5.82 -17.19 39.70
C LYS A 72 -6.36 -18.06 38.56
N ALA A 73 -7.49 -17.68 37.97
CA ALA A 73 -8.08 -18.41 36.85
C ALA A 73 -7.45 -18.03 35.50
N ILE A 74 -6.49 -17.10 35.47
CA ILE A 74 -5.89 -16.57 34.26
C ILE A 74 -4.39 -16.88 34.29
N SER A 75 -3.92 -17.62 33.28
CA SER A 75 -2.52 -17.94 33.08
C SER A 75 -1.64 -16.71 32.81
N PRO A 76 -0.31 -16.79 33.03
CA PRO A 76 0.63 -15.70 32.77
C PRO A 76 0.49 -15.09 31.36
N HIS A 77 0.41 -15.94 30.35
CA HIS A 77 0.00 -15.63 28.99
C HIS A 77 -1.21 -16.49 28.67
N HIS A 78 -2.41 -15.92 28.70
CA HIS A 78 -3.63 -16.70 28.58
C HIS A 78 -4.13 -16.73 27.14
N CYS A 79 -4.28 -15.56 26.53
CA CYS A 79 -4.65 -15.46 25.13
C CYS A 79 -3.99 -14.26 24.47
N GLU A 80 -3.88 -14.35 23.15
CA GLU A 80 -3.35 -13.30 22.30
C GLU A 80 -4.40 -12.90 21.27
N LEU A 81 -4.52 -11.60 21.07
CA LEU A 81 -5.27 -11.00 20.00
C LEU A 81 -4.29 -10.46 18.97
N THR A 82 -4.39 -10.95 17.74
CA THR A 82 -3.60 -10.48 16.60
C THR A 82 -4.50 -9.62 15.72
N LEU A 83 -4.10 -8.38 15.51
CA LEU A 83 -4.77 -7.41 14.67
C LEU A 83 -3.96 -7.25 13.39
N ASP A 84 -4.59 -7.64 12.29
CA ASP A 84 -4.15 -7.33 10.93
C ASP A 84 -5.00 -6.18 10.37
N ASP A 85 -4.56 -5.63 9.24
CA ASP A 85 -5.28 -4.61 8.47
C ASP A 85 -6.72 -5.04 8.07
N GLU A 86 -6.93 -6.34 7.87
CA GLU A 86 -8.20 -6.89 7.35
C GLU A 86 -9.02 -7.64 8.40
N GLN A 87 -8.40 -8.11 9.48
CA GLN A 87 -9.06 -9.01 10.41
C GLN A 87 -8.43 -8.98 11.81
N VAL A 88 -9.24 -9.40 12.78
CA VAL A 88 -8.79 -9.61 14.16
C VAL A 88 -8.92 -11.08 14.46
N MET A 89 -7.85 -11.68 14.97
CA MET A 89 -7.79 -13.08 15.33
C MET A 89 -7.54 -13.21 16.83
N VAL A 90 -8.13 -14.23 17.44
CA VAL A 90 -7.86 -14.63 18.82
C VAL A 90 -7.23 -16.01 18.83
N ARG A 91 -6.25 -16.21 19.71
CA ARG A 91 -5.59 -17.48 19.97
C ARG A 91 -5.46 -17.70 21.47
N ASP A 92 -5.75 -18.92 21.92
CA ASP A 92 -5.42 -19.37 23.27
C ASP A 92 -3.94 -19.77 23.33
N LEU A 93 -3.24 -19.33 24.38
CA LEU A 93 -1.81 -19.62 24.60
C LEU A 93 -1.63 -20.76 25.61
N GLU A 94 -2.37 -21.86 25.40
CA GLU A 94 -2.38 -23.05 26.27
C GLU A 94 -2.73 -22.70 27.72
N SER A 95 -3.80 -21.93 27.88
CA SER A 95 -4.22 -21.48 29.20
C SER A 95 -4.81 -22.60 30.05
N GLU A 96 -4.67 -22.51 31.37
CA GLU A 96 -5.12 -23.57 32.30
C GLU A 96 -6.63 -23.78 32.29
N THR A 97 -7.40 -22.69 32.11
CA THR A 97 -8.87 -22.71 32.12
C THR A 97 -9.48 -22.65 30.73
N GLY A 98 -8.68 -22.37 29.70
CA GLY A 98 -9.12 -22.16 28.33
C GLY A 98 -9.76 -20.79 28.09
N THR A 99 -9.63 -20.32 26.84
CA THR A 99 -10.38 -19.18 26.31
C THR A 99 -11.66 -19.66 25.64
N PHE A 100 -12.78 -18.95 25.84
CA PHE A 100 -14.06 -19.26 25.18
C PHE A 100 -14.51 -18.09 24.31
N LEU A 101 -15.02 -18.40 23.11
CA LEU A 101 -15.60 -17.45 22.18
C LEU A 101 -17.08 -17.77 22.01
N ASN A 102 -17.96 -16.83 22.37
CA ASN A 102 -19.42 -16.98 22.33
C ASN A 102 -19.94 -18.21 23.11
N GLY A 103 -19.18 -18.67 24.11
CA GLY A 103 -19.49 -19.85 24.93
C GLY A 103 -18.78 -21.14 24.49
N ASP A 104 -18.23 -21.17 23.29
CA ASP A 104 -17.50 -22.33 22.78
C ASP A 104 -16.00 -22.23 23.12
N PRO A 105 -15.34 -23.31 23.58
CA PRO A 105 -13.91 -23.30 23.85
C PRO A 105 -13.10 -23.12 22.56
N LEU A 106 -12.04 -22.33 22.63
CA LEU A 106 -11.13 -22.12 21.51
C LEU A 106 -10.11 -23.27 21.44
N SER A 107 -10.08 -24.02 20.33
CA SER A 107 -9.05 -25.03 20.05
C SER A 107 -7.90 -24.48 19.21
N ASP A 108 -8.22 -23.60 18.27
CA ASP A 108 -7.31 -23.05 17.27
C ASP A 108 -7.53 -21.54 17.14
N ILE A 109 -6.72 -20.89 16.31
CA ILE A 109 -6.86 -19.47 16.01
C ILE A 109 -8.22 -19.22 15.34
N ARG A 110 -8.98 -18.25 15.85
CA ARG A 110 -10.32 -17.90 15.33
C ARG A 110 -10.39 -16.42 15.00
N GLN A 111 -11.02 -16.11 13.88
CA GLN A 111 -11.34 -14.73 13.51
C GLN A 111 -12.50 -14.22 14.37
N LEU A 112 -12.33 -13.02 14.93
CA LEU A 112 -13.34 -12.30 15.70
C LEU A 112 -14.21 -11.42 14.81
N LYS A 113 -15.46 -11.25 15.23
CA LYS A 113 -16.45 -10.36 14.63
C LYS A 113 -16.89 -9.29 15.62
N HIS A 114 -17.46 -8.20 15.09
CA HIS A 114 -18.07 -7.18 15.91
C HIS A 114 -19.23 -7.79 16.72
N GLY A 115 -19.25 -7.54 18.03
CA GLY A 115 -20.22 -8.08 18.99
C GLY A 115 -19.85 -9.44 19.58
N ASP A 116 -18.72 -10.06 19.17
CA ASP A 116 -18.29 -11.33 19.72
C ASP A 116 -17.93 -11.22 21.21
N ARG A 117 -18.20 -12.28 21.95
CA ARG A 117 -17.94 -12.36 23.39
C ARG A 117 -16.79 -13.30 23.67
N ILE A 118 -15.74 -12.78 24.26
CA ILE A 118 -14.56 -13.55 24.66
C ILE A 118 -14.58 -13.69 26.17
N LYS A 119 -14.54 -14.92 26.67
CA LYS A 119 -14.45 -15.23 28.09
C LYS A 119 -13.07 -15.79 28.41
N VAL A 120 -12.43 -15.17 29.40
CA VAL A 120 -11.07 -15.44 29.86
C VAL A 120 -11.14 -15.62 31.38
N GLY A 121 -11.13 -16.88 31.84
CA GLY A 121 -11.34 -17.20 33.25
C GLY A 121 -12.65 -16.62 33.81
N ARG A 122 -12.56 -15.56 34.63
CA ARG A 122 -13.70 -14.86 35.24
C ARG A 122 -14.10 -13.56 34.54
N LEU A 123 -13.36 -13.17 33.50
CA LEU A 123 -13.61 -11.95 32.74
C LEU A 123 -14.38 -12.31 31.46
N GLU A 124 -15.35 -11.46 31.11
CA GLU A 124 -16.05 -11.54 29.83
C GLU A 124 -15.93 -10.19 29.14
N PHE A 125 -15.49 -10.23 27.88
CA PHE A 125 -15.28 -9.07 27.03
C PHE A 125 -16.18 -9.15 25.82
N GLU A 126 -16.73 -8.02 25.40
CA GLU A 126 -17.42 -7.85 24.13
C GLU A 126 -16.52 -7.08 23.17
N VAL A 127 -16.37 -7.60 21.96
CA VAL A 127 -15.50 -7.04 20.92
C VAL A 127 -16.27 -5.99 20.13
N GLU A 128 -15.79 -4.76 20.13
CA GLU A 128 -16.35 -3.66 19.36
C GLU A 128 -15.34 -3.19 18.31
N PHE A 129 -15.66 -3.43 17.03
CA PHE A 129 -14.94 -2.82 15.92
C PHE A 129 -15.49 -1.42 15.63
N GLY A 130 -14.60 -0.43 15.62
CA GLY A 130 -14.87 0.93 15.16
C GLY A 130 -14.27 1.13 13.77
N VAL A 131 -15.11 1.50 12.83
CA VAL A 131 -14.66 2.03 11.53
C VAL A 131 -14.64 3.55 11.69
N GLU A 132 -13.51 4.11 12.11
CA GLU A 132 -13.30 5.53 11.87
C GLU A 132 -12.80 5.63 10.44
N SER A 133 -13.66 6.07 9.52
CA SER A 133 -13.18 6.65 8.29
C SER A 133 -12.36 7.88 8.71
N ASP A 134 -11.04 7.83 8.56
CA ASP A 134 -10.25 9.03 8.75
C ASP A 134 -10.86 10.11 7.84
N PRO A 135 -11.32 11.26 8.37
CA PRO A 135 -11.96 12.30 7.55
C PRO A 135 -10.98 12.78 6.47
N VAL A 136 -9.68 12.66 6.72
CA VAL A 136 -8.60 12.91 5.76
C VAL A 136 -8.65 11.91 4.59
N SER A 137 -8.91 10.63 4.84
CA SER A 137 -9.00 9.62 3.78
C SER A 137 -10.25 9.79 2.91
N GLN A 138 -11.37 10.20 3.52
CA GLN A 138 -12.58 10.57 2.78
C GLN A 138 -12.33 11.81 1.92
N TYR A 139 -11.79 12.87 2.52
CA TYR A 139 -11.48 14.11 1.81
C TYR A 139 -10.49 13.92 0.64
N VAL A 140 -9.45 13.09 0.82
CA VAL A 140 -8.51 12.77 -0.26
C VAL A 140 -9.18 11.97 -1.37
N SER A 141 -10.10 11.06 -1.03
CA SER A 141 -10.86 10.30 -2.03
C SER A 141 -11.76 11.24 -2.84
N ASP A 142 -12.49 12.14 -2.17
CA ASP A 142 -13.39 13.10 -2.81
C ASP A 142 -12.62 14.07 -3.72
N LEU A 143 -11.47 14.61 -3.29
CA LEU A 143 -10.63 15.49 -4.12
C LEU A 143 -10.05 14.79 -5.36
N LEU A 144 -9.71 13.50 -5.24
CA LEU A 144 -9.18 12.73 -6.37
C LEU A 144 -10.29 12.43 -7.39
N GLU A 145 -11.51 12.15 -6.92
CA GLU A 145 -12.67 11.92 -7.77
C GLU A 145 -13.06 13.19 -8.55
N GLU A 146 -13.05 14.36 -7.90
CA GLU A 146 -13.28 15.66 -8.55
C GLU A 146 -12.25 15.93 -9.66
N GLY A 147 -10.95 15.72 -9.40
CA GLY A 147 -9.91 15.94 -10.40
C GLY A 147 -10.00 15.00 -11.62
N ASP A 148 -10.36 13.74 -11.40
CA ASP A 148 -10.56 12.76 -12.48
C ASP A 148 -11.81 13.09 -13.32
N GLU A 149 -12.87 13.58 -12.69
CA GLU A 149 -14.11 13.99 -13.36
C GLU A 149 -13.90 15.26 -14.21
N GLU A 150 -13.19 16.26 -13.67
CA GLU A 150 -12.82 17.48 -14.40
C GLU A 150 -11.99 17.18 -15.66
N ALA A 151 -10.99 16.30 -15.55
CA ALA A 151 -10.16 15.90 -16.68
C ALA A 151 -10.96 15.11 -17.74
N ARG A 152 -11.96 14.34 -17.31
CA ARG A 152 -12.87 13.60 -18.20
C ARG A 152 -13.80 14.54 -18.94
N LEU A 153 -14.36 15.54 -18.26
CA LEU A 153 -15.24 16.56 -18.84
C LEU A 153 -14.50 17.46 -19.84
N GLN A 154 -13.29 17.93 -19.53
CA GLN A 154 -12.47 18.69 -20.48
C GLN A 154 -12.17 17.91 -21.77
N ARG A 155 -11.94 16.60 -21.67
CA ARG A 155 -11.71 15.74 -22.85
C ARG A 155 -13.00 15.51 -23.67
N LEU A 156 -14.17 15.66 -23.08
CA LEU A 156 -15.47 15.55 -23.73
C LEU A 156 -15.88 16.86 -24.42
N GLU A 157 -15.56 18.00 -23.81
CA GLU A 157 -15.96 19.33 -24.28
C GLU A 157 -15.13 19.85 -25.46
N ASP A 158 -13.90 19.37 -25.66
CA ASP A 158 -13.01 19.87 -26.72
C ASP A 158 -12.71 18.81 -27.82
N PRO A 159 -13.51 18.73 -28.90
CA PRO A 159 -13.28 17.80 -30.00
C PRO A 159 -12.00 18.11 -30.82
N GLN A 160 -11.33 19.25 -30.61
CA GLN A 160 -10.09 19.60 -31.33
C GLN A 160 -8.83 18.94 -30.76
N GLN A 161 -8.81 18.49 -29.50
CA GLN A 161 -7.66 17.76 -28.95
C GLN A 161 -7.52 16.31 -29.46
N ARG A 162 -8.49 15.81 -30.24
CA ARG A 162 -8.38 14.52 -30.94
C ARG A 162 -7.56 14.59 -32.22
N GLN A 163 -7.20 15.79 -32.68
CA GLN A 163 -6.40 15.94 -33.88
C GLN A 163 -4.93 16.01 -33.48
N PHE A 164 -4.27 14.85 -33.56
CA PHE A 164 -2.84 14.83 -33.80
C PHE A 164 -2.60 15.67 -35.06
N HIS A 165 -2.04 16.86 -34.89
CA HIS A 165 -1.50 17.64 -36.00
C HIS A 165 -0.03 17.23 -36.13
N PRO A 166 0.32 16.25 -36.99
CA PRO A 166 1.70 16.13 -37.42
C PRO A 166 2.02 17.39 -38.19
N THR A 167 2.77 18.31 -37.59
CA THR A 167 3.44 19.32 -38.39
C THR A 167 4.35 18.56 -39.35
N PRO A 168 4.21 18.69 -40.68
CA PRO A 168 5.27 18.27 -41.55
C PRO A 168 6.48 19.12 -41.16
N SER A 169 7.51 18.44 -40.67
CA SER A 169 8.83 19.01 -40.43
C SER A 169 9.33 19.63 -41.74
N ALA A 170 9.01 20.90 -41.98
CA ALA A 170 9.66 21.69 -43.00
C ALA A 170 11.13 21.78 -42.60
N ALA A 171 11.96 21.18 -43.45
CA ALA A 171 13.40 21.23 -43.36
C ALA A 171 13.86 22.69 -43.25
N GLN A 172 14.78 22.92 -42.33
CA GLN A 172 15.64 24.08 -42.33
C GLN A 172 16.28 24.21 -43.72
N THR A 173 16.08 25.34 -44.37
CA THR A 173 16.92 25.81 -45.47
C THR A 173 17.61 27.07 -44.99
N ASP A 174 18.93 27.00 -44.93
CA ASP A 174 19.82 28.12 -44.61
C ASP A 174 19.91 29.09 -45.80
N ALA A 175 20.08 30.37 -45.46
CA ALA A 175 20.73 31.45 -46.22
C ALA A 175 20.05 32.08 -47.46
N GLU A 176 19.60 33.32 -47.22
CA GLU A 176 19.74 34.57 -48.00
C GLU A 176 20.18 34.57 -49.49
N THR A 177 19.44 35.42 -50.22
CA THR A 177 19.76 36.27 -51.40
C THR A 177 19.48 35.81 -52.84
N ASP A 178 18.95 36.81 -53.56
CA ASP A 178 18.92 37.10 -55.00
C ASP A 178 17.81 36.53 -55.92
N ASP A 179 16.92 37.46 -56.26
CA ASP A 179 16.54 37.92 -57.62
C ASP A 179 15.96 36.92 -58.66
N ALA A 180 14.77 37.31 -59.13
CA ALA A 180 14.20 37.14 -60.47
C ALA A 180 13.87 35.75 -61.08
N ALA A 181 12.59 35.68 -61.48
CA ALA A 181 12.05 35.11 -62.72
C ALA A 181 11.88 33.58 -62.88
N ASP A 182 10.61 33.17 -62.81
CA ASP A 182 9.85 32.50 -63.88
C ASP A 182 10.49 31.32 -64.64
N SER A 183 10.15 30.07 -64.26
CA SER A 183 9.76 28.97 -65.19
C SER A 183 9.44 27.66 -64.44
N PRO A 184 8.57 26.77 -64.95
CA PRO A 184 8.12 25.55 -64.27
C PRO A 184 9.11 24.37 -64.38
N PRO A 185 9.11 23.40 -63.43
CA PRO A 185 10.15 22.38 -63.36
C PRO A 185 9.87 21.13 -64.22
N ASP A 186 10.93 20.65 -64.87
CA ASP A 186 11.04 19.38 -65.61
C ASP A 186 11.32 18.20 -64.63
N PRO A 187 10.73 17.01 -64.80
CA PRO A 187 10.74 15.98 -63.76
C PRO A 187 11.79 14.90 -64.01
N GLU A 188 13.06 15.13 -63.68
CA GLU A 188 14.04 14.03 -63.56
C GLU A 188 15.33 14.47 -62.82
N LYS A 189 15.34 14.36 -61.48
CA LYS A 189 16.58 14.28 -60.68
C LYS A 189 16.31 13.63 -59.31
N THR A 190 16.80 12.41 -59.13
CA THR A 190 16.81 11.68 -57.86
C THR A 190 17.69 12.39 -56.82
N PHE A 191 17.08 12.78 -55.70
CA PHE A 191 17.76 13.40 -54.54
C PHE A 191 18.52 12.33 -53.74
N GLN A 192 19.85 12.35 -53.75
CA GLN A 192 20.66 11.48 -52.88
C GLN A 192 20.90 12.16 -51.51
N ARG A 193 20.56 11.48 -50.42
CA ARG A 193 20.75 12.00 -49.04
C ARG A 193 22.23 11.89 -48.62
N PRO A 194 22.80 12.92 -47.95
CA PRO A 194 24.17 12.86 -47.45
C PRO A 194 24.32 11.84 -46.31
N PRO A 195 25.51 11.25 -46.10
CA PRO A 195 25.73 10.22 -45.09
C PRO A 195 25.67 10.78 -43.67
N LYS A 196 25.03 10.03 -42.76
CA LYS A 196 24.92 10.39 -41.34
C LYS A 196 26.26 10.24 -40.62
N LYS A 197 26.64 11.25 -39.83
CA LYS A 197 27.78 11.16 -38.89
C LYS A 197 27.46 10.18 -37.75
N PRO A 198 28.44 9.42 -37.25
CA PRO A 198 28.21 8.50 -36.14
C PRO A 198 27.92 9.26 -34.83
N PRO A 199 27.09 8.71 -33.93
CA PRO A 199 26.72 9.35 -32.68
C PRO A 199 27.94 9.52 -31.77
N GLY A 200 28.12 10.72 -31.22
CA GLY A 200 29.13 11.00 -30.20
C GLY A 200 28.87 10.17 -28.94
N LYS A 201 29.93 9.69 -28.29
CA LYS A 201 29.82 8.89 -27.06
C LYS A 201 29.24 9.73 -25.93
N LEU A 202 28.26 9.19 -25.20
CA LEU A 202 27.77 9.79 -23.97
C LEU A 202 28.89 9.87 -22.92
N PRO A 203 28.96 10.95 -22.12
CA PRO A 203 29.89 11.02 -21.00
C PRO A 203 29.58 9.88 -20.02
N GLN A 204 30.59 9.06 -19.72
CA GLN A 204 30.42 7.99 -18.75
C GLN A 204 30.42 8.57 -17.33
N PRO A 205 29.47 8.17 -16.46
CA PRO A 205 29.48 8.58 -15.07
C PRO A 205 30.74 8.02 -14.40
N LYS A 206 31.46 8.88 -13.67
CA LYS A 206 32.65 8.48 -12.91
C LYS A 206 32.24 7.49 -11.81
N PRO A 207 33.00 6.41 -11.59
CA PRO A 207 32.68 5.42 -10.57
C PRO A 207 32.67 6.08 -9.18
N ILE A 208 31.59 5.84 -8.43
CA ILE A 208 31.46 6.25 -7.04
C ILE A 208 32.16 5.17 -6.21
N VAL A 209 33.35 5.46 -5.72
CA VAL A 209 34.03 4.60 -4.75
C VAL A 209 33.47 4.96 -3.37
N ALA A 210 32.55 4.15 -2.88
CA ALA A 210 32.04 4.22 -1.52
C ALA A 210 31.76 2.81 -1.03
N ASP A 211 32.33 2.44 0.12
CA ASP A 211 32.23 1.08 0.66
C ASP A 211 30.87 0.78 1.31
N ASN A 212 30.01 1.79 1.52
CA ASN A 212 28.66 1.65 2.07
C ASN A 212 27.66 2.64 1.44
N THR A 213 26.39 2.21 1.33
CA THR A 213 25.29 2.96 0.70
C THR A 213 24.96 4.30 1.36
N VAL A 214 25.15 4.39 2.68
CA VAL A 214 24.89 5.63 3.46
C VAL A 214 25.94 6.71 3.16
N ASP A 215 27.21 6.33 3.00
CA ASP A 215 28.29 7.27 2.62
C ASP A 215 28.13 7.76 1.18
N ALA A 216 27.69 6.88 0.26
CA ALA A 216 27.42 7.25 -1.12
C ALA A 216 26.31 8.30 -1.27
N ALA A 217 25.23 8.17 -0.47
CA ALA A 217 24.13 9.13 -0.46
C ALA A 217 24.59 10.50 0.11
N THR A 218 25.38 10.46 1.18
CA THR A 218 25.87 11.68 1.86
C THR A 218 26.87 12.45 0.99
N ALA A 219 27.77 11.75 0.28
CA ALA A 219 28.73 12.37 -0.63
C ALA A 219 28.05 13.00 -1.87
N SER A 220 26.96 12.42 -2.35
CA SER A 220 26.20 12.95 -3.49
C SER A 220 25.50 14.26 -3.13
N LEU A 221 24.89 14.34 -1.93
CA LEU A 221 24.22 15.55 -1.46
C LEU A 221 25.19 16.71 -1.24
N LYS A 222 26.39 16.43 -0.74
CA LYS A 222 27.41 17.45 -0.47
C LYS A 222 27.92 18.13 -1.75
N ARG A 223 28.13 17.36 -2.84
CA ARG A 223 28.53 17.90 -4.15
C ARG A 223 27.48 18.78 -4.81
N ILE A 224 26.20 18.51 -4.58
CA ILE A 224 25.11 19.30 -5.14
C ILE A 224 25.07 20.67 -4.46
N PHE A 225 25.25 20.71 -3.13
CA PHE A 225 25.22 21.94 -2.35
C PHE A 225 26.50 22.81 -2.47
N GLU A 226 27.67 22.21 -2.73
CA GLU A 226 28.91 22.98 -2.97
C GLU A 226 28.98 23.63 -4.36
N LYS A 227 28.17 23.17 -5.31
CA LYS A 227 28.16 23.70 -6.68
C LYS A 227 27.29 24.95 -6.84
N GLU A 228 26.59 25.37 -5.78
CA GLU A 228 25.73 26.57 -5.74
C GLU A 228 26.32 27.72 -4.92
N LYS A 229 27.64 27.81 -4.75
CA LYS A 229 28.26 29.09 -4.40
C LYS A 229 28.77 29.80 -5.67
N PRO A 230 28.28 31.01 -5.97
CA PRO A 230 28.69 31.79 -7.14
C PRO A 230 30.16 32.21 -7.07
#